data_AF-A0A6G3B7Z9-F1
#
_entry.id   AF-A0A6G3B7Z9-F1
#
_cell.length_a   1.000
_cell.length_b   1.000
_cell.length_c   1.000
_cell.angle_alpha   90.00
_cell.angle_beta   90.00
_cell.angle_gamma   90.00
#
_symmetry.space_group_name_H-M   'P 1'
#
loop_
_entity.id
_entity.type
_entity.pdbx_description
1 polymer ?
#
loop_
_entity_poly.entity_id
_entity_poly.type
_entity_poly.pdbx_seq_one_letter_code
_entity_poly.pdbx_strand_id
1 'polypeptide(L)' 'MNAAEYRAAAERLLAKDRDRYQAITPYDFRKAEILAQLAVSAATSEAAEARIAPQPVDA' A
#
# COMPACT_ATOMS: atom_id res chain seq x y z
N MET A 1 5.49 4.18 -6.41
CA MET A 1 4.42 4.08 -5.41
C MET A 1 5.06 3.69 -4.10
N ASN A 2 4.77 4.41 -3.01
CA ASN A 2 5.24 4.09 -1.67
C ASN A 2 4.26 3.16 -0.94
N ALA A 3 4.64 2.68 0.24
CA ALA A 3 3.82 1.77 1.05
C ALA A 3 2.42 2.33 1.32
N ALA A 4 2.32 3.63 1.63
CA ALA A 4 1.05 4.29 1.94
C ALA A 4 0.13 4.38 0.72
N GLU A 5 0.68 4.64 -0.48
CA GLU A 5 -0.07 4.70 -1.72
C GLU A 5 -0.64 3.35 -2.12
N TYR A 6 0.15 2.26 -1.98
CA TYR A 6 -0.34 0.91 -2.23
C TYR A 6 -1.45 0.51 -1.26
N ARG A 7 -1.29 0.86 0.02
CA ARG A 7 -2.32 0.62 1.04
C ARG A 7 -3.61 1.38 0.73
N ALA A 8 -3.53 2.67 0.41
CA ALA A 8 -4.69 3.49 0.07
C ALA A 8 -5.39 2.96 -1.20
N ALA A 9 -4.65 2.45 -2.18
CA ALA A 9 -5.23 1.83 -3.37
C ALA A 9 -5.98 0.53 -3.04
N ALA A 10 -5.43 -0.32 -2.15
CA ALA A 10 -6.10 -1.53 -1.68
C ALA A 10 -7.41 -1.19 -0.93
N GLU A 11 -7.35 -0.22 -0.01
CA GLU A 11 -8.49 0.23 0.76
C GLU A 11 -9.59 0.82 -0.13
N ARG A 12 -9.25 1.61 -1.16
CA ARG A 12 -10.23 2.13 -2.14
C ARG A 12 -10.92 1.03 -2.94
N LEU A 13 -10.21 -0.03 -3.30
CA LEU A 13 -10.80 -1.17 -4.01
C LEU A 13 -11.84 -1.89 -3.14
N LEU A 14 -11.58 -2.00 -1.84
CA LEU A 14 -12.48 -2.61 -0.87
C LEU A 14 -13.58 -1.64 -0.38
N ALA A 15 -13.34 -0.34 -0.42
CA ALA A 15 -14.29 0.69 -0.02
C ALA A 15 -15.26 1.07 -1.14
N LYS A 16 -15.29 0.32 -2.26
CA LYS A 16 -16.31 0.49 -3.31
C LYS A 16 -17.68 0.43 -2.64
N ASP A 17 -18.37 1.56 -2.70
CA ASP A 17 -19.66 1.77 -2.06
C ASP A 17 -20.64 0.67 -2.52
N ARG A 18 -21.07 -0.16 -1.56
CA ARG A 18 -21.86 -1.37 -1.82
C ARG A 18 -23.17 -1.02 -2.55
N ASP A 19 -23.65 0.20 -2.35
CA ASP A 19 -24.89 0.72 -2.92
C ASP A 19 -24.72 1.25 -4.36
N ARG A 20 -23.49 1.62 -4.77
CA ARG A 20 -23.20 2.13 -6.13
C ARG A 20 -22.54 1.12 -7.06
N TYR A 21 -21.76 0.17 -6.54
CA TYR A 21 -20.84 -0.64 -7.37
C TYR A 21 -21.06 -2.16 -7.32
N GLN A 22 -22.19 -2.63 -6.79
CA GLN A 22 -22.46 -4.06 -6.51
C GLN A 22 -21.42 -4.67 -5.54
N ALA A 23 -21.67 -5.90 -5.09
CA ALA A 23 -20.79 -6.60 -4.16
C ALA A 23 -19.35 -6.73 -4.72
N ILE A 24 -18.35 -6.62 -3.84
CA ILE A 24 -16.95 -6.91 -4.15
C ILE A 24 -16.85 -8.28 -4.85
N THR A 25 -16.17 -8.30 -5.99
CA THR A 25 -15.88 -9.56 -6.67
C THR A 25 -14.63 -10.21 -6.09
N PRO A 26 -14.46 -11.54 -6.20
CA PRO A 26 -13.20 -12.20 -5.86
C PRO A 26 -11.98 -11.63 -6.59
N TYR A 27 -12.19 -11.07 -7.79
CA TYR A 27 -11.15 -10.42 -8.58
C TYR A 27 -10.71 -9.08 -7.97
N ASP A 28 -11.65 -8.26 -7.48
CA ASP A 28 -11.34 -7.02 -6.75
C ASP A 28 -10.58 -7.34 -5.45
N PHE A 29 -10.99 -8.39 -4.73
CA PHE A 29 -10.31 -8.84 -3.52
C PHE A 29 -8.86 -9.26 -3.81
N ARG A 30 -8.63 -10.05 -4.87
CA ARG A 30 -7.28 -10.47 -5.26
C ARG A 30 -6.40 -9.29 -5.66
N LYS A 31 -6.96 -8.25 -6.30
CA LYS A 31 -6.21 -7.01 -6.56
C LYS A 31 -5.83 -6.29 -5.27
N ALA A 32 -6.77 -6.16 -4.33
CA ALA A 32 -6.50 -5.54 -3.04
C ALA A 32 -5.43 -6.30 -2.26
N GLU A 33 -5.45 -7.64 -2.31
CA GLU A 33 -4.43 -8.50 -1.71
C GLU A 33 -3.03 -8.25 -2.30
N ILE A 34 -2.91 -8.21 -3.63
CA ILE A 34 -1.64 -7.92 -4.30
C ILE A 34 -1.12 -6.53 -3.90
N LEU A 35 -2.00 -5.53 -3.87
CA LEU A 35 -1.64 -4.18 -3.42
C LEU A 35 -1.20 -4.14 -1.96
N ALA A 36 -1.83 -4.92 -1.08
CA ALA A 36 -1.42 -5.04 0.31
C ALA A 36 -0.03 -5.70 0.44
N GLN A 37 0.26 -6.74 -0.33
CA GLN A 37 1.59 -7.37 -0.36
C GLN A 37 2.65 -6.41 -0.88
N LEU A 38 2.34 -5.63 -1.92
CA LEU A 38 3.23 -4.57 -2.43
C LEU A 38 3.46 -3.48 -1.39
N ALA A 39 2.45 -3.10 -0.62
CA ALA A 39 2.58 -2.13 0.46
C ALA A 39 3.56 -2.62 1.55
N VAL A 40 3.49 -3.90 1.91
CA VAL A 40 4.42 -4.50 2.88
C VAL A 40 5.85 -4.51 2.33
N SER A 41 6.05 -4.95 1.09
CA SER A 41 7.37 -4.96 0.45
C SER A 41 7.97 -3.55 0.28
N ALA A 42 7.13 -2.56 -0.04
CA ALA A 42 7.57 -1.17 -0.11
C ALA A 42 7.94 -0.64 1.29
N ALA A 43 7.15 -0.93 2.32
CA ALA A 43 7.42 -0.50 3.69
C ALA A 43 8.73 -1.08 4.24
N THR A 44 9.05 -2.34 3.91
CA THR A 44 10.31 -2.95 4.32
C THR A 44 11.50 -2.31 3.60
N SER A 45 11.36 -2.01 2.30
CA SER A 45 12.37 -1.28 1.52
C SER A 45 12.60 0.13 2.06
N GLU A 46 11.52 0.89 2.26
CA GLU A 46 11.58 2.25 2.80
C GLU A 46 12.20 2.28 4.20
N ALA A 47 11.86 1.33 5.06
CA ALA A 47 12.45 1.21 6.39
C ALA A 47 13.93 0.78 6.36
N ALA A 48 14.39 0.11 5.31
CA ALA A 48 15.80 -0.20 5.10
C ALA A 48 16.57 1.04 4.63
N GLU A 49 16.02 1.80 3.68
CA GLU A 49 16.60 3.05 3.19
C GLU A 49 16.70 4.11 4.31
N ALA A 50 15.64 4.26 5.11
CA ALA A 50 15.63 5.19 6.25
C ALA A 50 16.69 4.86 7.32
N ARG A 51 17.13 3.60 7.41
CA ARG A 51 18.21 3.18 8.31
C ARG A 51 19.61 3.43 7.75
N ILE A 52 19.75 3.47 6.42
CA ILE A 52 21.03 3.67 5.74
C ILE A 52 21.30 5.16 5.52
N ALA A 53 20.25 5.99 5.44
CA ALA A 53 20.39 7.43 5.26
C ALA A 53 21.33 8.02 6.34
N PRO A 54 22.47 8.63 5.95
CA PRO A 54 23.40 9.20 6.91
C PRO A 54 22.67 10.28 7.70
N GLN A 55 22.79 10.24 9.04
CA GLN A 55 22.34 11.37 9.85
C GLN A 55 23.03 12.63 9.35
N PRO A 56 22.31 13.77 9.23
CA PRO A 56 22.95 15.04 8.94
C PRO A 56 23.94 15.30 10.07
N VAL A 57 25.23 15.15 9.76
CA VAL A 57 26.29 15.64 10.63
C VAL A 57 26.27 17.14 10.49
N ASP A 58 25.63 17.82 11.43
CA ASP A 58 25.77 19.26 11.60
C ASP A 58 27.27 19.57 11.73
N ALA A 59 27.77 20.39 10.79
CA ALA A 59 29.17 20.80 10.67
C ALA A 59 29.42 22.12 11.40
#